data_AF-A0A849MXT4-F1
#
_entry.id   AF-A0A849MXT4-F1
#
_cell.length_a   1.000
_cell.length_b   1.000
_cell.length_c   1.000
_cell.angle_alpha   90.00
_cell.angle_beta   90.00
_cell.angle_gamma   90.00
#
_symmetry.space_group_name_H-M   'P 1'
#
loop_
_entity.id
_entity.type
_entity.pdbx_description
1 polymer ?
#
loop_
_entity_poly.entity_id
_entity_poly.type
_entity_poly.pdbx_seq_one_letter_code
_entity_poly.pdbx_strand_id
1 'polypeptide(L)'
;MSSSEHSRFARIAQWAACQTGRPWAFILALLTVVVWAVTGPLFAWSDTWQLVINTGTTIITFLMVFLIQHAQNRDTQAIHVKLDELIRATKGAHNRLIALEDQSEEELAKAREELRRVAEKADEATRLMQVQERHGRRHPAR
;
A
#
# COMPACT_ATOMS: atom_id res chain seq x y z
N MET A 1 6.95 -10.97 -29.91
CA MET A 1 6.13 -12.04 -29.29
C MET A 1 6.03 -11.91 -27.75
N SER A 2 6.09 -10.71 -27.15
CA SER A 2 6.21 -10.54 -25.67
C SER A 2 5.25 -9.55 -24.99
N SER A 3 4.38 -8.84 -25.73
CA SER A 3 3.44 -7.87 -25.15
C SER A 3 2.11 -8.48 -24.66
N SER A 4 1.71 -9.64 -25.20
CA SER A 4 0.44 -10.29 -24.85
C SER A 4 0.49 -11.16 -23.58
N GLU A 5 1.68 -11.58 -23.14
CA GLU A 5 1.84 -12.48 -21.99
C GLU A 5 1.78 -11.73 -20.66
N HIS A 6 2.46 -10.58 -20.57
CA HIS A 6 2.42 -9.70 -19.41
C HIS A 6 0.98 -9.24 -19.10
N SER A 7 0.20 -8.89 -20.13
CA SER A 7 -1.18 -8.45 -19.97
C SER A 7 -2.14 -9.56 -19.51
N ARG A 8 -1.87 -10.83 -19.87
CA ARG A 8 -2.69 -11.98 -19.47
C ARG A 8 -2.39 -12.43 -18.05
N PHE A 9 -1.11 -12.56 -17.70
CA PHE A 9 -0.69 -12.84 -16.33
C PHE A 9 -1.19 -11.76 -15.37
N ALA A 10 -1.01 -10.48 -15.72
CA ALA A 10 -1.48 -9.38 -14.89
C ALA A 10 -3.00 -9.38 -14.68
N ARG A 11 -3.77 -9.74 -15.72
CA ARG A 11 -5.23 -9.89 -15.60
C ARG A 11 -5.63 -11.04 -14.69
N ILE A 12 -4.97 -12.19 -14.82
CA ILE A 12 -5.23 -13.36 -13.99
C ILE A 12 -4.83 -13.07 -12.54
N ALA A 13 -3.70 -12.41 -12.32
CA ALA A 13 -3.24 -12.04 -10.99
C ALA A 13 -4.16 -11.03 -10.32
N GLN A 14 -4.57 -9.98 -11.03
CA GLN A 14 -5.54 -9.01 -10.51
C GLN A 14 -6.89 -9.67 -10.23
N TRP A 15 -7.37 -10.53 -11.13
CA TRP A 15 -8.63 -11.24 -10.95
C TRP A 15 -8.55 -12.19 -9.75
N ALA A 16 -7.49 -12.98 -9.62
CA ALA A 16 -7.27 -13.89 -8.52
C ALA A 16 -7.17 -13.14 -7.19
N ALA A 17 -6.38 -12.07 -7.11
CA ALA A 17 -6.26 -11.22 -5.91
C ALA A 17 -7.61 -10.60 -5.51
N CYS A 18 -8.39 -10.14 -6.50
CA CYS A 18 -9.71 -9.56 -6.24
C CYS A 18 -10.72 -10.63 -5.80
N GLN A 19 -10.65 -11.84 -6.36
CA GLN A 19 -11.52 -12.94 -5.98
C GLN A 19 -11.20 -13.48 -4.59
N THR A 20 -9.92 -13.68 -4.26
CA THR A 20 -9.50 -14.19 -2.94
C THR A 20 -9.79 -13.21 -1.80
N GLY A 21 -9.90 -11.91 -2.09
CA GLY A 21 -10.30 -10.88 -1.13
C GLY A 21 -11.81 -10.80 -0.84
N ARG A 22 -12.66 -11.57 -1.53
CA ARG A 22 -14.13 -11.48 -1.38
C ARG A 22 -14.67 -12.45 -0.33
N PRO A 23 -15.79 -12.11 0.35
CA PRO A 23 -16.39 -12.97 1.38
C PRO A 23 -16.72 -14.40 0.93
N TRP A 24 -17.04 -14.59 -0.36
CA TRP A 24 -17.34 -15.93 -0.90
C TRP A 24 -16.11 -16.85 -0.98
N ALA A 25 -14.90 -16.29 -1.14
CA ALA A 25 -13.66 -17.07 -1.14
C ALA A 25 -13.38 -17.65 0.25
N PHE A 26 -13.71 -16.91 1.31
CA PHE A 26 -13.65 -17.40 2.68
C PHE A 26 -14.61 -18.57 2.91
N ILE A 27 -15.86 -18.47 2.40
CA ILE A 27 -16.85 -19.55 2.50
C ILE A 27 -16.36 -20.81 1.78
N LEU A 28 -15.80 -20.68 0.57
CA LEU A 28 -15.22 -21.82 -0.16
C LEU A 28 -13.99 -22.42 0.54
N ALA A 29 -13.11 -21.59 1.10
CA ALA A 29 -11.97 -22.06 1.88
C ALA A 29 -12.46 -22.87 3.09
N LEU A 30 -13.45 -22.36 3.82
CA LEU A 30 -14.06 -23.04 4.96
C LEU A 30 -14.68 -24.38 4.53
N LEU A 31 -15.46 -24.39 3.45
CA LEU A 31 -16.05 -25.62 2.91
C LEU A 31 -14.97 -26.65 2.52
N THR A 32 -13.87 -26.20 1.92
CA THR A 32 -12.74 -27.07 1.55
C THR A 32 -12.13 -27.71 2.79
N VAL A 33 -11.92 -26.94 3.87
CA VAL A 33 -11.42 -27.46 5.16
C VAL A 33 -12.40 -28.45 5.78
N VAL A 34 -13.71 -28.17 5.72
CA VAL A 34 -14.76 -29.08 6.24
C VAL A 34 -14.76 -30.40 5.47
N VAL A 35 -14.75 -30.36 4.13
CA VAL A 35 -14.69 -31.58 3.29
C VAL A 35 -13.43 -32.38 3.59
N TRP A 36 -12.27 -31.72 3.69
CA TRP A 36 -11.04 -32.37 4.09
C TRP A 36 -11.18 -33.05 5.47
N ALA A 37 -11.70 -32.36 6.48
CA ALA A 37 -11.91 -32.92 7.82
C ALA A 37 -12.83 -34.16 7.81
N VAL A 38 -13.94 -34.12 7.04
CA VAL A 38 -14.89 -35.23 6.91
C VAL A 38 -14.26 -36.44 6.18
N THR A 39 -13.31 -36.21 5.28
CA THR A 39 -12.57 -37.31 4.65
C THR A 39 -11.51 -37.94 5.57
N GLY A 40 -11.10 -37.26 6.65
CA GLY A 40 -10.09 -37.76 7.60
C GLY A 40 -10.38 -39.16 8.17
N PRO A 41 -11.60 -39.43 8.70
CA PRO A 41 -12.00 -40.76 9.17
C PRO A 41 -11.93 -41.86 8.10
N LEU A 42 -12.25 -41.54 6.83
CA LEU A 42 -12.16 -42.51 5.72
C LEU A 42 -10.72 -42.92 5.41
N PHE A 43 -9.77 -42.02 5.65
CA PHE A 43 -8.34 -42.24 5.47
C PHE A 43 -7.60 -42.56 6.77
N ALA A 44 -8.32 -42.89 7.84
CA ALA A 44 -7.78 -43.21 9.16
C ALA A 44 -6.76 -42.17 9.68
N TRP A 45 -6.95 -40.89 9.34
CA TRP A 45 -6.06 -39.79 9.72
C TRP A 45 -4.60 -39.98 9.24
N SER A 46 -4.40 -40.68 8.11
CA SER A 46 -3.08 -41.02 7.57
C SER A 46 -2.17 -39.81 7.25
N ASP A 47 -0.87 -40.07 7.23
CA ASP A 47 0.15 -39.08 6.85
C ASP A 47 -0.08 -38.52 5.44
N THR A 48 -0.54 -39.35 4.49
CA THR A 48 -0.86 -38.89 3.13
C THR A 48 -2.03 -37.91 3.11
N TRP A 49 -3.05 -38.13 3.95
CA TRP A 49 -4.21 -37.23 4.06
C TRP A 49 -3.83 -35.86 4.66
N GLN A 50 -2.92 -35.84 5.64
CA GLN A 50 -2.37 -34.60 6.19
C GLN A 50 -1.44 -33.90 5.19
N LEU A 51 -0.60 -34.68 4.49
CA LEU A 51 0.35 -34.16 3.49
C LEU A 51 -0.38 -33.43 2.36
N VAL A 52 -1.49 -33.98 1.86
CA VAL A 52 -2.26 -33.38 0.75
C VAL A 52 -2.72 -31.96 1.09
N ILE A 53 -3.32 -31.73 2.27
CA ILE A 53 -3.76 -30.36 2.62
C ILE A 53 -2.58 -29.44 2.90
N ASN A 54 -1.54 -29.95 3.56
CA ASN A 54 -0.40 -29.13 3.94
C ASN A 54 0.35 -28.68 2.69
N THR A 55 0.77 -29.64 1.85
CA THR A 55 1.46 -29.36 0.58
C THR A 55 0.60 -28.52 -0.36
N GLY A 56 -0.70 -28.81 -0.48
CA GLY A 56 -1.62 -28.02 -1.31
C GLY A 56 -1.72 -26.56 -0.85
N THR A 57 -1.92 -26.35 0.46
CA THR A 57 -2.03 -25.00 1.03
C THR A 57 -0.71 -24.25 0.91
N THR A 58 0.44 -24.90 1.10
CA THR A 58 1.75 -24.28 0.92
C THR A 58 1.95 -23.79 -0.52
N ILE A 59 1.63 -24.62 -1.52
CA ILE A 59 1.74 -24.23 -2.94
C ILE A 59 0.80 -23.05 -3.24
N ILE A 60 -0.46 -23.13 -2.81
CA ILE A 60 -1.43 -22.05 -3.01
C ILE A 60 -0.95 -20.76 -2.34
N THR A 61 -0.45 -20.84 -1.11
CA THR A 61 0.06 -19.68 -0.36
C THR A 61 1.27 -19.08 -1.06
N PHE A 62 2.23 -19.90 -1.49
CA PHE A 62 3.40 -19.45 -2.24
C PHE A 62 3.00 -18.69 -3.51
N LEU A 63 2.09 -19.26 -4.30
CA LEU A 63 1.54 -18.59 -5.48
C LEU A 63 0.80 -17.30 -5.10
N MET A 64 -0.03 -17.33 -4.05
CA MET A 64 -0.81 -16.18 -3.60
C MET A 64 0.08 -15.02 -3.17
N VAL A 65 1.23 -15.27 -2.54
CA VAL A 65 2.21 -14.22 -2.23
C VAL A 65 2.67 -13.50 -3.51
N PHE A 66 3.00 -14.22 -4.59
CA PHE A 66 3.36 -13.56 -5.86
C PHE A 66 2.20 -12.81 -6.50
N LEU A 67 0.98 -13.37 -6.45
CA LEU A 67 -0.21 -12.72 -7.00
C LEU A 67 -0.53 -11.43 -6.24
N ILE A 68 -0.47 -11.46 -4.91
CA ILE A 68 -0.66 -10.30 -4.05
C ILE A 68 0.44 -9.27 -4.32
N GLN A 69 1.71 -9.68 -4.38
CA GLN A 69 2.81 -8.76 -4.71
C GLN A 69 2.62 -8.09 -6.07
N HIS A 70 2.15 -8.83 -7.08
CA HIS A 70 1.88 -8.25 -8.40
C HIS A 70 0.74 -7.23 -8.36
N ALA A 71 -0.38 -7.57 -7.72
CA ALA A 71 -1.51 -6.65 -7.56
C ALA A 71 -1.11 -5.41 -6.74
N GLN A 72 -0.40 -5.61 -5.62
CA GLN A 72 0.10 -4.55 -4.76
C GLN A 72 1.09 -3.64 -5.50
N ASN A 73 2.04 -4.18 -6.26
CA ASN A 73 2.99 -3.37 -7.02
C ASN A 73 2.27 -2.46 -8.03
N ARG A 74 1.23 -2.97 -8.69
CA ARG A 74 0.42 -2.17 -9.64
C ARG A 74 -0.41 -1.10 -8.94
N ASP A 75 -1.02 -1.43 -7.81
CA ASP A 75 -1.82 -0.49 -7.03
C ASP A 75 -0.95 0.63 -6.42
N THR A 76 0.26 0.30 -5.94
CA THR A 76 1.25 1.27 -5.47
C THR A 76 1.63 2.25 -6.58
N GLN A 77 1.97 1.76 -7.78
CA GLN A 77 2.28 2.64 -8.93
C GLN A 77 1.12 3.58 -9.27
N ALA A 78 -0.12 3.10 -9.20
CA ALA A 78 -1.29 3.94 -9.45
C ALA A 78 -1.48 5.02 -8.36
N ILE A 79 -1.08 4.75 -7.12
CA ILE A 79 -1.07 5.74 -6.04
C ILE A 79 -0.03 6.82 -6.31
N HIS A 80 1.20 6.45 -6.70
CA HIS A 80 2.26 7.40 -7.06
C HIS A 80 1.82 8.39 -8.14
N VAL A 81 1.31 7.89 -9.27
CA VAL A 81 0.81 8.75 -10.37
C VAL A 81 -0.31 9.71 -9.92
N LYS A 82 -1.22 9.24 -9.05
CA LYS A 82 -2.28 10.11 -8.52
C LYS A 82 -1.74 11.19 -7.58
N LEU A 83 -0.74 10.86 -6.75
CA LEU A 83 -0.07 11.82 -5.89
C LEU A 83 0.68 12.87 -6.71
N ASP A 84 1.38 12.45 -7.77
CA ASP A 84 2.09 13.36 -8.67
C ASP A 84 1.15 14.37 -9.32
N GLU A 85 -0.02 13.93 -9.79
CA GLU A 85 -1.02 14.83 -10.35
C GLU A 85 -1.57 15.80 -9.30
N LEU A 86 -1.80 15.36 -8.06
CA LEU A 86 -2.22 16.24 -6.96
C LEU A 86 -1.15 17.28 -6.61
N ILE A 87 0.12 16.87 -6.52
CA ILE A 87 1.26 17.77 -6.29
C ILE A 87 1.32 18.80 -7.42
N ARG A 88 1.23 18.35 -8.67
CA ARG A 88 1.26 19.23 -9.85
C ARG A 88 0.10 20.22 -9.92
N ALA A 89 -1.11 19.80 -9.54
CA ALA A 89 -2.30 20.64 -9.52
C ALA A 89 -2.32 21.66 -8.35
N THR A 90 -1.53 21.40 -7.30
CA THR A 90 -1.47 22.26 -6.10
C THR A 90 -0.49 23.42 -6.33
N LYS A 91 -1.02 24.65 -6.47
CA LYS A 91 -0.21 25.88 -6.60
C LYS A 91 0.71 26.05 -5.39
N GLY A 92 2.02 26.01 -5.63
CA GLY A 92 3.06 26.16 -4.60
C GLY A 92 3.76 24.86 -4.20
N ALA A 93 3.31 23.70 -4.70
CA ALA A 93 4.07 22.47 -4.55
C ALA A 93 5.32 22.54 -5.42
N HIS A 94 6.50 22.40 -4.81
CA HIS A 94 7.75 22.37 -5.55
C HIS A 94 7.76 21.12 -6.43
N ASN A 95 7.80 21.32 -7.75
CA ASN A 95 7.84 20.27 -8.79
C ASN A 95 8.99 19.25 -8.58
N ARG A 96 9.94 19.55 -7.67
CA ARG A 96 11.05 18.69 -7.25
C ARG A 96 10.63 17.53 -6.33
N LEU A 97 9.45 17.58 -5.71
CA LEU A 97 8.90 16.46 -4.92
C LEU A 97 8.38 15.31 -5.81
N ILE A 98 7.98 15.61 -7.05
CA ILE A 98 7.36 14.66 -8.00
C ILE A 98 8.36 13.56 -8.42
N ALA A 99 9.67 13.82 -8.34
CA ALA A 99 10.71 12.86 -8.73
C ALA A 99 11.48 12.28 -7.54
N LEU A 100 10.93 12.32 -6.32
CA LEU A 100 11.64 11.83 -5.13
C LEU A 100 11.75 10.30 -5.07
N GLU A 101 10.85 9.57 -5.75
CA GLU A 101 10.85 8.10 -5.77
C GLU A 101 12.04 7.49 -6.52
N ASP A 102 12.60 8.23 -7.48
CA ASP A 102 13.74 7.82 -8.29
C ASP A 102 15.08 8.41 -7.79
N GLN A 103 15.06 9.18 -6.70
CA GLN A 103 16.25 9.84 -6.15
C GLN A 103 17.03 8.94 -5.20
N SER A 104 18.33 9.22 -5.08
CA SER A 104 19.19 8.53 -4.11
C SER A 104 18.77 8.85 -2.66
N GLU A 105 19.08 7.97 -1.70
CA GLU A 105 18.77 8.21 -0.29
C GLU A 105 19.33 9.55 0.23
N GLU A 106 20.50 9.95 -0.25
CA GLU A 106 21.15 11.19 0.15
C GLU A 106 20.39 12.43 -0.35
N GLU A 107 19.81 12.37 -1.55
CA GLU A 107 18.96 13.43 -2.11
C GLU A 107 17.60 13.48 -1.41
N LEU A 108 17.00 12.33 -1.12
CA LEU A 108 15.78 12.22 -0.30
C LEU A 108 15.98 12.83 1.10
N ALA A 109 17.12 12.57 1.74
CA ALA A 109 17.45 13.16 3.04
C ALA A 109 17.57 14.70 2.96
N LYS A 110 18.23 15.22 1.92
CA LYS A 110 18.35 16.67 1.68
C LYS A 110 16.99 17.32 1.43
N ALA A 111 16.12 16.69 0.64
CA ALA A 111 14.77 17.19 0.38
C ALA A 111 13.89 17.20 1.65
N ARG A 112 13.97 16.17 2.49
CA ARG A 112 13.27 16.11 3.78
C ARG A 112 13.72 17.21 4.74
N GLU A 113 15.02 17.45 4.82
CA GLU A 113 15.59 18.51 5.66
C GLU A 113 15.14 19.90 5.21
N GLU A 114 15.09 20.16 3.90
CA GLU A 114 14.60 21.42 3.35
C GLU A 114 13.11 21.65 3.64
N LEU A 115 12.27 20.62 3.44
CA LEU A 115 10.85 20.64 3.82
C LEU A 115 10.64 20.97 5.29
N ARG A 116 11.43 20.33 6.16
CA ARG A 116 11.38 20.56 7.61
C ARG A 116 11.71 22.02 7.96
N ARG A 117 12.74 22.61 7.33
CA ARG A 117 13.10 24.02 7.53
C ARG A 117 12.01 24.98 7.08
N VAL A 118 11.31 24.68 5.98
CA VAL A 118 10.19 25.52 5.51
C VAL A 118 9.02 25.45 6.50
N ALA A 119 8.69 24.25 7.00
CA ALA A 119 7.64 24.07 8.00
C ALA A 119 7.97 24.80 9.32
N GLU A 120 9.20 24.68 9.82
CA GLU A 120 9.66 25.35 11.04
C GLU A 120 9.57 26.88 10.91
N LYS A 121 9.94 27.45 9.75
CA LYS A 121 9.80 28.89 9.48
C LYS A 121 8.34 29.35 9.44
N ALA A 122 7.43 28.54 8.89
CA ALA A 122 6.01 28.85 8.85
C ALA A 122 5.38 28.85 10.25
N ASP A 123 5.77 27.89 11.10
CA ASP A 123 5.34 27.81 12.49
C ASP A 123 5.87 28.99 13.33
N GLU A 124 7.14 29.37 13.12
CA GLU A 124 7.74 30.51 13.80
C GLU A 124 7.06 31.82 13.41
N ALA A 125 6.82 32.06 12.11
CA ALA A 125 6.08 33.22 11.63
C ALA A 125 4.66 33.28 12.24
N THR A 126 3.98 32.13 12.31
CA THR A 126 2.64 32.02 12.91
C THR A 126 2.66 32.34 14.41
N ARG A 127 3.65 31.83 15.16
CA ARG A 127 3.84 32.16 16.59
C ARG A 127 4.12 33.64 16.80
N LEU A 128 4.99 34.24 16.00
CA LEU A 128 5.33 35.66 16.10
C LEU A 128 4.12 36.55 15.84
N MET A 129 3.28 36.22 14.85
CA MET A 129 2.02 36.91 14.59
C MET A 129 1.05 36.80 15.78
N GLN A 130 0.90 35.62 16.39
CA GLN A 130 0.04 35.44 17.57
C GLN A 130 0.54 36.23 18.80
N VAL A 131 1.85 36.32 19.00
CA VAL A 131 2.46 37.09 20.09
C VAL A 131 2.23 38.59 19.88
N GLN A 132 2.39 39.08 18.65
CA GLN A 132 2.09 40.48 18.29
C GLN A 132 0.60 40.82 18.46
N GLU A 133 -0.32 39.94 18.05
CA GLU A 133 -1.75 40.15 18.27
C GLU A 133 -2.12 40.18 19.77
N ARG A 134 -1.52 39.30 20.58
CA ARG A 134 -1.74 39.29 22.04
C ARG A 134 -1.18 40.56 22.71
N HIS A 135 -0.06 41.09 22.22
CA HIS A 135 0.49 42.35 22.72
C HIS A 135 -0.31 43.56 22.25
N GLY A 136 -0.79 43.59 21.01
CA GLY A 136 -1.65 44.63 20.48
C GLY A 136 -3.02 44.71 21.16
N ARG A 137 -3.60 43.58 21.58
CA ARG A 137 -4.86 43.55 22.36
C ARG A 137 -4.75 43.98 23.83
N ARG A 138 -3.54 44.07 24.40
CA ARG A 138 -3.34 44.51 25.80
C ARG A 138 -3.28 46.03 25.97
N HIS A 139 -3.21 46.79 24.89
CA HIS A 139 -3.30 48.26 24.91
C HIS A 139 -4.47 48.78 24.06
N PRO A 140 -5.73 48.55 24.46
CA PRO A 140 -6.82 49.44 24.05
C PRO A 140 -6.75 50.70 24.93
N ALA A 141 -6.54 51.84 24.25
CA ALA A 141 -6.74 53.23 24.66
C ALA A 141 -7.01 53.49 26.17
N ARG A 142 -6.03 54.15 26.82
CA ARG A 142 -6.33 55.11 27.88
C ARG A 142 -6.29 56.51 27.30
#